data_AF-A0AAD7GYF0-F1
#
_entry.id   AF-A0AAD7GYF0-F1
#
_cell.length_a   1.000
_cell.length_b   1.000
_cell.length_c   1.000
_cell.angle_alpha   90.00
_cell.angle_beta   90.00
_cell.angle_gamma   90.00
#
_symmetry.space_group_name_H-M   'P 1'
#
loop_
_entity.id
_entity.type
_entity.pdbx_description
1 polymer ?
#
loop_
_entity_poly.entity_id
_entity_poly.type
_entity_poly.pdbx_seq_one_letter_code
_entity_poly.pdbx_strand_id
1 'polypeptide(L)'
;MTLTDPLTHKATLYTLQSGVLPVYTSSVYCRSCNRRYYHNYYVHKQSSLRTYYGGVPNVIQVAQHFFIESALLELFANGMVFGWLSASNWARIYNCAMSETNPHIANNKLAFASVYGNRKKTPAEGWNLELRNLDVTNGFFLYSLLLEKSERGGILLLPHDEPSQKDRLQPVLAERNKAMEGIGQEHWAHACDLCFVIFDSED
;
A
#
# COMPACT_ATOMS: atom_id res chain seq x y z
N MET A 1 -28.80 -2.02 -14.26
CA MET A 1 -28.13 -2.10 -12.94
C MET A 1 -27.85 -0.67 -12.50
N THR A 2 -28.45 -0.21 -11.39
CA THR A 2 -28.32 1.18 -10.94
C THR A 2 -27.51 1.22 -9.65
N LEU A 3 -26.39 1.94 -9.66
CA LEU A 3 -25.57 2.20 -8.48
C LEU A 3 -26.19 3.38 -7.71
N THR A 4 -26.43 3.21 -6.41
CA THR A 4 -27.15 4.13 -5.54
C THR A 4 -26.41 4.35 -4.21
N ASP A 5 -26.97 5.18 -3.33
CA ASP A 5 -26.53 5.36 -1.94
C ASP A 5 -25.01 5.69 -1.82
N PRO A 6 -24.53 6.77 -2.49
CA PRO A 6 -23.13 7.15 -2.44
C PRO A 6 -22.75 7.55 -1.01
N LEU A 7 -21.63 7.03 -0.53
CA LEU A 7 -20.99 7.47 0.71
C LEU A 7 -19.65 8.09 0.35
N THR A 8 -19.49 9.38 0.65
CA THR A 8 -18.30 10.15 0.32
C THR A 8 -17.63 10.66 1.60
N HIS A 9 -16.31 10.53 1.67
CA HIS A 9 -15.53 11.04 2.80
C HIS A 9 -14.17 11.58 2.36
N LYS A 10 -13.57 12.38 3.25
CA LYS A 10 -12.20 12.90 3.09
C LYS A 10 -11.18 11.76 3.26
N ALA A 11 -10.25 11.61 2.32
CA ALA A 11 -9.08 10.73 2.39
C ALA A 11 -7.76 11.34 1.86
N THR A 12 -6.63 10.84 2.31
CA THR A 12 -5.32 11.34 1.88
C THR A 12 -4.71 10.41 0.85
N LEU A 13 -4.22 10.98 -0.25
CA LEU A 13 -3.46 10.27 -1.29
C LEU A 13 -1.98 10.62 -1.18
N TYR A 14 -1.15 9.61 -1.00
CA TYR A 14 0.30 9.71 -0.99
C TYR A 14 0.85 9.32 -2.37
N THR A 15 1.61 10.22 -2.98
CA THR A 15 2.13 10.06 -4.35
C THR A 15 3.64 10.10 -4.37
N LEU A 16 4.25 9.47 -5.37
CA LEU A 16 5.71 9.44 -5.52
C LEU A 16 6.27 10.83 -5.89
N GLN A 17 5.57 11.59 -6.73
CA GLN A 17 6.11 12.82 -7.35
C GLN A 17 5.33 14.09 -7.04
N SER A 18 4.02 13.99 -6.80
CA SER A 18 3.16 15.18 -6.67
C SER A 18 3.05 15.67 -5.22
N GLY A 19 3.60 14.93 -4.27
CA GLY A 19 3.40 15.16 -2.84
C GLY A 19 2.14 14.51 -2.30
N VAL A 20 1.77 14.90 -1.09
CA VAL A 20 0.53 14.46 -0.46
C VAL A 20 -0.65 15.30 -0.95
N LEU A 21 -1.73 14.62 -1.33
CA LEU A 21 -2.92 15.25 -1.91
C LEU A 21 -4.17 14.98 -1.05
N PRO A 22 -4.93 16.01 -0.65
CA PRO A 22 -6.25 15.82 -0.08
C PRO A 22 -7.24 15.40 -1.18
N VAL A 23 -7.94 14.27 -1.01
CA VAL A 23 -8.86 13.70 -2.01
C VAL A 23 -10.19 13.25 -1.40
N TYR A 24 -11.28 13.31 -2.17
CA TYR A 24 -12.53 12.68 -1.78
C TYR A 24 -12.59 11.27 -2.35
N THR A 25 -13.03 10.31 -1.53
CA THR A 25 -13.35 8.96 -2.00
C THR A 25 -14.83 8.71 -1.84
N SER A 26 -15.41 7.98 -2.80
CA SER A 26 -16.83 7.63 -2.80
C SER A 26 -17.00 6.13 -2.99
N SER A 27 -17.87 5.53 -2.19
CA SER A 27 -18.35 4.16 -2.40
C SER A 27 -19.80 4.19 -2.81
N VAL A 28 -20.21 3.25 -3.67
CA VAL A 28 -21.58 3.16 -4.17
C VAL A 28 -22.15 1.77 -3.94
N TYR A 29 -23.45 1.70 -3.69
CA TYR A 29 -24.15 0.45 -3.41
C TYR A 29 -24.99 0.01 -4.60
N CYS A 30 -24.97 -1.28 -4.92
CA CYS A 30 -25.89 -1.87 -5.87
C CYS A 30 -26.97 -2.64 -5.13
N ARG A 31 -28.22 -2.21 -5.27
CA ARG A 31 -29.39 -2.87 -4.67
C ARG A 31 -29.75 -4.20 -5.33
N SER A 32 -29.28 -4.44 -6.56
CA SER A 32 -29.56 -5.68 -7.29
C SER A 32 -28.62 -6.82 -6.90
N CYS A 33 -27.31 -6.55 -6.77
CA CYS A 33 -26.32 -7.57 -6.39
C CYS A 33 -25.90 -7.51 -4.92
N ASN A 34 -26.47 -6.59 -4.14
CA ASN A 34 -26.19 -6.40 -2.70
C ASN A 34 -24.71 -6.17 -2.38
N ARG A 35 -24.00 -5.45 -3.24
CA ARG A 35 -22.57 -5.12 -3.09
C ARG A 35 -22.36 -3.63 -2.91
N ARG A 36 -21.46 -3.25 -2.01
CA ARG A 36 -20.88 -1.90 -1.96
C ARG A 36 -19.51 -1.91 -2.60
N TYR A 37 -19.32 -1.05 -3.59
CA TYR A 37 -18.10 -0.92 -4.38
C TYR A 37 -17.24 0.20 -3.80
N TYR A 38 -16.02 -0.15 -3.41
CA TYR A 38 -14.96 0.77 -3.00
C TYR A 38 -13.91 0.87 -4.13
N HIS A 39 -12.82 1.59 -3.87
CA HIS A 39 -11.80 1.88 -4.87
C HIS A 39 -11.10 0.63 -5.43
N ASN A 40 -10.64 -0.27 -4.57
CA ASN A 40 -9.89 -1.48 -4.96
C ASN A 40 -10.61 -2.80 -4.65
N TYR A 41 -11.75 -2.77 -3.95
CA TYR A 41 -12.55 -3.95 -3.64
C TYR A 41 -14.04 -3.64 -3.58
N TYR A 42 -14.87 -4.67 -3.62
CA TYR A 42 -16.27 -4.58 -3.22
C TYR A 42 -16.54 -5.48 -2.00
N VAL A 43 -17.63 -5.20 -1.30
CA VAL A 43 -18.10 -6.00 -0.16
C VAL A 43 -19.50 -6.51 -0.46
N HIS A 44 -19.69 -7.81 -0.35
CA HIS A 44 -21.02 -8.41 -0.46
C HIS A 44 -21.68 -8.48 0.92
N LYS A 45 -22.93 -7.99 1.04
CA LYS A 45 -23.63 -7.85 2.33
C LYS A 45 -23.76 -9.17 3.11
N GLN A 46 -23.87 -10.31 2.42
CA GLN A 46 -24.11 -11.60 3.08
C GLN A 46 -22.82 -12.32 3.52
N SER A 47 -21.75 -12.24 2.73
CA SER A 47 -20.51 -12.97 3.03
C SER A 47 -19.57 -12.17 3.92
N SER A 48 -19.75 -10.85 3.99
CA SER A 48 -18.83 -9.93 4.65
C SER A 48 -17.38 -10.13 4.25
N LEU A 49 -17.15 -10.37 2.96
CA LEU A 49 -15.83 -10.48 2.36
C LEU A 49 -15.53 -9.27 1.48
N ARG A 50 -14.34 -8.70 1.65
CA ARG A 50 -13.72 -7.78 0.69
C ARG A 50 -13.15 -8.60 -0.46
N THR A 51 -13.75 -8.46 -1.63
CA THR A 51 -13.26 -9.06 -2.87
C THR A 51 -12.59 -7.98 -3.70
N TYR A 52 -11.28 -8.11 -3.92
CA TYR A 52 -10.52 -7.16 -4.74
C TYR A 52 -10.80 -7.38 -6.23
N TYR A 53 -10.69 -6.34 -7.05
CA TYR A 53 -11.09 -6.42 -8.47
C TYR A 53 -10.12 -7.20 -9.37
N GLY A 54 -8.98 -7.67 -8.84
CA GLY A 54 -7.92 -8.34 -9.59
C GLY A 54 -6.86 -7.37 -10.09
N GLY A 55 -5.67 -7.91 -10.38
CA GLY A 55 -4.49 -7.13 -10.73
C GLY A 55 -4.01 -6.20 -9.60
N VAL A 56 -3.09 -5.31 -9.95
CA VAL A 56 -2.54 -4.30 -9.05
C VAL A 56 -2.94 -2.91 -9.55
N PRO A 57 -3.80 -2.17 -8.82
CA PRO A 57 -4.23 -0.84 -9.26
C PRO A 57 -3.10 0.18 -9.09
N ASN A 58 -3.12 1.29 -9.83
CA ASN A 58 -2.10 2.36 -9.70
C ASN A 58 -2.14 3.06 -8.34
N VAL A 59 -3.30 3.05 -7.67
CA VAL A 59 -3.51 3.60 -6.34
C VAL A 59 -4.23 2.56 -5.51
N ILE A 60 -3.71 2.29 -4.31
CA ILE A 60 -4.27 1.30 -3.38
C ILE A 60 -4.89 2.03 -2.20
N GLN A 61 -6.14 1.69 -1.89
CA GLN A 61 -6.78 2.09 -0.63
C GLN A 61 -6.22 1.20 0.49
N VAL A 62 -5.24 1.71 1.23
CA VAL A 62 -4.51 0.95 2.27
C VAL A 62 -5.23 0.97 3.62
N ALA A 63 -6.06 1.99 3.84
CA ALA A 63 -6.98 2.12 4.97
C ALA A 63 -8.20 2.94 4.55
N GLN A 64 -9.21 3.08 5.42
CA GLN A 64 -10.46 3.77 5.08
C GLN A 64 -10.25 5.18 4.52
N HIS A 65 -9.29 5.93 5.08
CA HIS A 65 -9.00 7.32 4.74
C HIS A 65 -7.62 7.53 4.11
N PHE A 66 -6.91 6.47 3.71
CA PHE A 66 -5.53 6.58 3.23
C PHE A 66 -5.31 5.74 1.97
N PHE A 67 -4.69 6.39 0.97
CA PHE A 67 -4.42 5.86 -0.35
C PHE A 67 -2.95 6.07 -0.69
N ILE A 68 -2.30 5.07 -1.28
CA ILE A 68 -0.89 5.14 -1.66
C ILE A 68 -0.75 4.68 -3.11
N GLU A 69 0.03 5.41 -3.90
CA GLU A 69 0.41 4.96 -5.26
C GLU A 69 1.23 3.67 -5.20
N SER A 70 0.96 2.75 -6.14
CA SER A 70 1.71 1.49 -6.24
C SER A 70 3.19 1.73 -6.56
N ALA A 71 3.52 2.76 -7.35
CA ALA A 71 4.91 3.15 -7.60
C ALA A 71 5.64 3.62 -6.32
N LEU A 72 4.92 4.27 -5.40
CA LEU A 72 5.47 4.65 -4.10
C LEU A 72 5.65 3.44 -3.18
N LEU A 73 4.71 2.49 -3.21
CA LEU A 73 4.84 1.22 -2.46
C LEU A 73 5.99 0.35 -3.00
N GLU A 74 6.21 0.37 -4.31
CA GLU A 74 7.35 -0.29 -4.96
C GLU A 74 8.68 0.32 -4.49
N LEU A 75 8.76 1.65 -4.43
CA LEU A 75 9.91 2.33 -3.83
C LEU A 75 10.11 1.91 -2.37
N PHE A 76 9.02 1.81 -1.60
CA PHE A 76 9.09 1.36 -0.21
C PHE A 76 9.64 -0.06 -0.09
N ALA A 77 9.15 -0.99 -0.91
CA ALA A 77 9.61 -2.37 -0.94
C ALA A 77 11.12 -2.43 -1.26
N ASN A 78 11.58 -1.71 -2.29
CA ASN A 78 13.00 -1.68 -2.65
C ASN A 78 13.89 -1.12 -1.54
N GLY A 79 13.49 -0.04 -0.86
CA GLY A 79 14.28 0.47 0.26
C GLY A 79 14.18 -0.38 1.53
N MET A 80 13.11 -1.16 1.73
CA MET A 80 13.06 -2.18 2.78
C MET A 80 14.07 -3.30 2.51
N VAL A 81 14.17 -3.75 1.25
CA VAL A 81 15.08 -4.85 0.84
C VAL A 81 16.54 -4.40 0.80
N PHE A 82 16.85 -3.32 0.08
CA PHE A 82 18.23 -2.93 -0.19
C PHE A 82 18.77 -1.89 0.80
N GLY A 83 17.89 -1.06 1.36
CA GLY A 83 18.25 0.02 2.29
C GLY A 83 17.97 -0.30 3.75
N TRP A 84 17.42 -1.48 4.06
CA TRP A 84 17.07 -1.92 5.42
C TRP A 84 16.16 -0.91 6.14
N LEU A 85 15.34 -0.18 5.37
CA LEU A 85 14.49 0.88 5.89
C LEU A 85 13.26 0.28 6.56
N SER A 86 12.99 0.68 7.80
CA SER A 86 11.74 0.31 8.47
C SER A 86 10.54 1.11 7.93
N ALA A 87 9.31 0.64 8.18
CA ALA A 87 8.10 1.41 7.88
C ALA A 87 8.10 2.81 8.56
N SER A 88 8.69 2.91 9.75
CA SER A 88 8.87 4.19 10.46
C SER A 88 9.90 5.08 9.77
N ASN A 89 10.98 4.52 9.21
CA ASN A 89 11.91 5.30 8.38
C ASN A 89 11.23 5.82 7.13
N TRP A 90 10.44 4.97 6.46
CA TRP A 90 9.72 5.37 5.25
C TRP A 90 8.69 6.47 5.49
N ALA A 91 7.89 6.36 6.54
CA ALA A 91 6.97 7.42 6.96
C ALA A 91 7.71 8.76 7.14
N ARG A 92 8.86 8.76 7.84
CA ARG A 92 9.68 9.95 8.05
C ARG A 92 10.28 10.49 6.75
N ILE A 93 10.86 9.62 5.93
CA ILE A 93 11.45 10.01 4.63
C ILE A 93 10.37 10.64 3.76
N TYR A 94 9.21 10.02 3.64
CA TYR A 94 8.11 10.57 2.85
C TYR A 94 7.68 11.94 3.37
N ASN A 95 7.40 12.05 4.67
CA ASN A 95 6.92 13.31 5.26
C ASN A 95 7.93 14.45 5.12
N CYS A 96 9.24 14.16 5.17
CA CYS A 96 10.29 15.18 5.06
C CYS A 96 10.71 15.50 3.62
N ALA A 97 10.74 14.48 2.75
CA ALA A 97 11.42 14.57 1.46
C ALA A 97 10.51 14.39 0.26
N MET A 98 9.24 14.02 0.47
CA MET A 98 8.34 13.66 -0.64
C MET A 98 6.93 14.21 -0.48
N SER A 99 6.49 14.58 0.73
CA SER A 99 5.14 15.08 1.00
C SER A 99 4.81 16.38 0.27
N GLU A 100 5.83 17.11 -0.18
CA GLU A 100 5.70 18.40 -0.84
C GLU A 100 6.28 18.34 -2.25
N THR A 101 5.69 19.07 -3.20
CA THR A 101 6.15 19.11 -4.61
C THR A 101 7.60 19.60 -4.76
N ASN A 102 8.10 20.44 -3.85
CA ASN A 102 9.47 20.97 -3.87
C ASN A 102 10.14 20.84 -2.49
N PRO A 103 10.47 19.62 -2.07
CA PRO A 103 10.91 19.34 -0.70
C PRO A 103 12.31 19.89 -0.43
N HIS A 104 13.19 19.92 -1.43
CA HIS A 104 14.53 20.51 -1.32
C HIS A 104 14.49 22.02 -1.00
N ILE A 105 13.51 22.75 -1.54
CA ILE A 105 13.27 24.17 -1.21
C ILE A 105 12.76 24.29 0.23
N ALA A 106 11.81 23.44 0.61
CA ALA A 106 11.20 23.44 1.94
C ALA A 106 12.21 23.17 3.06
N ASN A 107 13.11 22.23 2.80
CA ASN A 107 14.13 21.78 3.75
C ASN A 107 15.33 22.73 3.82
N ASN A 108 15.49 23.66 2.86
CA ASN A 108 16.62 24.59 2.82
C ASN A 108 16.19 26.03 2.53
N LYS A 109 15.29 26.55 3.37
CA LYS A 109 14.63 27.84 3.17
C LYS A 109 15.59 29.02 2.98
N LEU A 110 16.73 28.99 3.66
CA LEU A 110 17.75 30.04 3.55
C LEU A 110 18.42 30.03 2.16
N ALA A 111 18.79 28.84 1.67
CA ALA A 111 19.39 28.69 0.34
C ALA A 111 18.43 29.08 -0.78
N PHE A 112 17.11 28.93 -0.57
CA PHE A 112 16.07 29.22 -1.56
C PHE A 112 15.14 30.39 -1.15
N ALA A 113 15.65 31.35 -0.37
CA ALA A 113 14.84 32.43 0.20
C ALA A 113 14.05 33.24 -0.84
N SER A 114 14.64 33.44 -2.03
CA SER A 114 14.01 34.16 -3.16
C SER A 114 12.78 33.45 -3.74
N VAL A 115 12.72 32.12 -3.63
CA VAL A 115 11.61 31.29 -4.16
C VAL A 115 10.62 30.95 -3.05
N TYR A 116 11.10 30.77 -1.81
CA TYR A 116 10.29 30.32 -0.68
C TYR A 116 9.20 31.32 -0.28
N GLY A 117 9.46 32.63 -0.36
CA GLY A 117 8.52 33.68 0.06
C GLY A 117 7.18 33.71 -0.69
N ASN A 118 7.12 33.15 -1.90
CA ASN A 118 5.91 33.13 -2.73
C ASN A 118 5.07 31.86 -2.58
N ARG A 119 5.45 30.97 -1.65
CA ARG A 119 4.79 29.68 -1.52
C ARG A 119 3.47 29.79 -0.77
N LYS A 120 2.37 29.61 -1.50
CA LYS A 120 1.04 29.42 -0.89
C LYS A 120 0.98 28.03 -0.26
N LYS A 121 0.77 27.96 1.06
CA LYS A 121 0.34 26.70 1.68
C LYS A 121 -1.05 26.36 1.14
N THR A 122 -1.23 25.16 0.61
CA THR A 122 -2.55 24.64 0.26
C THR A 122 -3.36 24.54 1.57
N PRO A 123 -4.57 25.14 1.65
CA PRO A 123 -5.43 24.94 2.80
C PRO A 123 -5.84 23.46 2.85
N ALA A 124 -5.36 22.75 3.88
CA ALA A 124 -5.68 21.34 4.12
C ALA A 124 -6.45 21.18 5.45
N GLU A 125 -7.26 22.17 5.79
CA GLU A 125 -7.98 22.18 7.06
C GLU A 125 -8.91 20.96 7.20
N GLY A 126 -8.72 20.21 8.28
CA GLY A 126 -9.43 18.96 8.55
C GLY A 126 -8.98 17.75 7.73
N TRP A 127 -7.79 17.78 7.11
CA TRP A 127 -7.16 16.63 6.46
C TRP A 127 -5.96 16.15 7.26
N ASN A 128 -5.81 14.82 7.40
CA ASN A 128 -4.59 14.24 7.95
C ASN A 128 -3.61 13.92 6.80
N LEU A 129 -2.63 14.79 6.60
CA LEU A 129 -1.65 14.66 5.51
C LEU A 129 -0.37 13.92 5.92
N GLU A 130 -0.27 13.47 7.16
CA GLU A 130 0.93 12.80 7.66
C GLU A 130 0.88 11.29 7.34
N LEU A 131 1.87 10.81 6.59
CA LEU A 131 2.04 9.38 6.38
C LEU A 131 2.53 8.73 7.67
N ARG A 132 1.78 7.77 8.21
CA ARG A 132 2.15 7.03 9.42
C ARG A 132 2.83 5.72 9.05
N ASN A 133 3.65 5.21 9.97
CA ASN A 133 4.26 3.88 9.84
C ASN A 133 3.21 2.78 9.59
N LEU A 134 2.06 2.86 10.24
CA LEU A 134 0.97 1.90 10.05
C LEU A 134 0.41 1.90 8.62
N ASP A 135 0.32 3.08 7.99
CA ASP A 135 -0.18 3.20 6.61
C ASP A 135 0.84 2.64 5.60
N VAL A 136 2.14 2.85 5.86
CA VAL A 136 3.23 2.22 5.10
C VAL A 136 3.16 0.70 5.21
N THR A 137 3.05 0.16 6.42
CA THR A 137 2.97 -1.29 6.66
C THR A 137 1.73 -1.90 6.01
N ASN A 138 0.55 -1.27 6.18
CA ASN A 138 -0.69 -1.72 5.55
C ASN A 138 -0.56 -1.71 4.02
N GLY A 139 0.03 -0.66 3.46
CA GLY A 139 0.26 -0.54 2.03
C GLY A 139 1.21 -1.60 1.49
N PHE A 140 2.35 -1.79 2.15
CA PHE A 140 3.34 -2.80 1.78
C PHE A 140 2.72 -4.20 1.74
N PHE A 141 2.07 -4.65 2.82
CA PHE A 141 1.48 -5.98 2.85
C PHE A 141 0.34 -6.15 1.84
N LEU A 142 -0.53 -5.15 1.70
CA LEU A 142 -1.64 -5.23 0.76
C LEU A 142 -1.14 -5.24 -0.70
N TYR A 143 -0.15 -4.42 -1.03
CA TYR A 143 0.48 -4.40 -2.35
C TYR A 143 1.15 -5.72 -2.67
N SER A 144 1.95 -6.27 -1.75
CA SER A 144 2.62 -7.57 -1.93
C SER A 144 1.63 -8.72 -2.12
N LEU A 145 0.50 -8.72 -1.40
CA LEU A 145 -0.56 -9.72 -1.59
C LEU A 145 -1.29 -9.57 -2.92
N LEU A 146 -1.52 -8.34 -3.39
CA LEU A 146 -2.12 -8.09 -4.70
C LEU A 146 -1.20 -8.54 -5.84
N LEU A 147 0.11 -8.27 -5.72
CA LEU A 147 1.12 -8.76 -6.65
C LEU A 147 1.10 -10.30 -6.74
N GLU A 148 1.26 -10.98 -5.59
CA GLU A 148 1.28 -12.44 -5.54
C GLU A 148 0.01 -13.07 -6.12
N LYS A 149 -1.18 -12.54 -5.75
CA LYS A 149 -2.44 -13.06 -6.30
C LYS A 149 -2.53 -12.79 -7.80
N SER A 150 -2.06 -11.63 -8.28
CA SER A 150 -2.02 -11.32 -9.71
C SER A 150 -1.10 -12.27 -10.48
N GLU A 151 0.11 -12.53 -9.98
CA GLU A 151 1.09 -13.47 -10.57
C GLU A 151 0.52 -14.88 -10.68
N ARG A 152 -0.26 -15.30 -9.69
CA ARG A 152 -0.90 -16.62 -9.63
C ARG A 152 -2.25 -16.68 -10.35
N GLY A 153 -2.68 -15.62 -11.03
CA GLY A 153 -3.96 -15.54 -11.73
C GLY A 153 -5.19 -15.60 -10.79
N GLY A 154 -5.01 -15.28 -9.51
CA GLY A 154 -6.02 -15.31 -8.47
C GLY A 154 -6.57 -13.92 -8.11
N ILE A 155 -7.45 -13.91 -7.11
CA ILE A 155 -8.05 -12.70 -6.54
C ILE A 155 -7.81 -12.68 -5.04
N LEU A 156 -7.50 -11.51 -4.48
CA LEU A 156 -7.37 -11.32 -3.05
C LEU A 156 -8.76 -11.26 -2.39
N LEU A 157 -8.97 -12.09 -1.37
CA LEU A 157 -10.17 -12.09 -0.52
C LEU A 157 -9.74 -11.80 0.92
N LEU A 158 -10.41 -10.86 1.57
CA LEU A 158 -10.13 -10.53 2.97
C LEU A 158 -11.44 -10.43 3.78
N PRO A 159 -11.45 -10.80 5.07
CA PRO A 159 -12.61 -10.59 5.94
C PRO A 159 -12.91 -9.09 6.09
N HIS A 160 -14.17 -8.69 5.94
CA HIS A 160 -14.55 -7.28 6.00
C HIS A 160 -14.65 -6.77 7.44
N ASP A 161 -15.25 -7.54 8.34
CA ASP A 161 -15.64 -7.13 9.70
C ASP A 161 -14.54 -7.28 10.77
N GLU A 162 -13.28 -7.28 10.36
CA GLU A 162 -12.16 -7.32 11.31
C GLU A 162 -11.87 -5.96 11.97
N PRO A 163 -11.50 -5.93 13.26
CA PRO A 163 -11.33 -4.70 14.03
C PRO A 163 -10.13 -3.87 13.56
N SER A 164 -9.14 -4.49 12.90
CA SER A 164 -8.00 -3.77 12.32
C SER A 164 -7.61 -4.30 10.95
N GLN A 165 -6.82 -3.50 10.22
CA GLN A 165 -6.22 -3.94 8.95
C GLN A 165 -5.22 -5.07 9.17
N LYS A 166 -4.53 -5.11 10.32
CA LYS A 166 -3.63 -6.21 10.69
C LYS A 166 -4.41 -7.51 10.76
N ASP A 167 -5.49 -7.54 11.54
CA ASP A 167 -6.29 -8.76 11.75
C ASP A 167 -6.90 -9.25 10.43
N ARG A 168 -7.27 -8.31 9.56
CA ARG A 168 -7.73 -8.59 8.20
C ARG A 168 -6.69 -9.26 7.31
N LEU A 169 -5.44 -8.81 7.38
CA LEU A 169 -4.35 -9.31 6.53
C LEU A 169 -3.71 -10.59 7.09
N GLN A 170 -3.73 -10.75 8.41
CA GLN A 170 -3.09 -11.85 9.14
C GLN A 170 -3.37 -13.26 8.56
N PRO A 171 -4.63 -13.68 8.29
CA PRO A 171 -4.89 -15.03 7.80
C PRO A 171 -4.27 -15.29 6.42
N VAL A 172 -4.35 -14.30 5.52
CA VAL A 172 -3.81 -14.45 4.15
C VAL A 172 -2.29 -14.36 4.14
N LEU A 173 -1.70 -13.54 5.01
CA LEU A 173 -0.24 -13.54 5.21
C LEU A 173 0.26 -14.87 5.77
N ALA A 174 -0.48 -15.49 6.70
CA ALA A 174 -0.15 -16.81 7.23
C ALA A 174 -0.27 -17.90 6.15
N GLU A 175 -1.33 -17.87 5.33
CA GLU A 175 -1.48 -18.76 4.17
C GLU A 175 -0.31 -18.61 3.20
N ARG A 176 0.04 -17.37 2.84
CA ARG A 176 1.18 -17.08 1.97
C ARG A 176 2.49 -17.61 2.56
N ASN A 177 2.77 -17.34 3.83
CA ASN A 177 3.97 -17.83 4.50
C ASN A 177 4.03 -19.36 4.44
N LYS A 178 2.91 -20.04 4.72
CA LYS A 178 2.83 -21.49 4.64
C LYS A 178 3.05 -22.02 3.22
N ALA A 179 2.54 -21.32 2.22
CA ALA A 179 2.74 -21.67 0.81
C ALA A 179 4.20 -21.46 0.37
N MET A 180 4.95 -20.56 1.01
CA MET A 180 6.38 -20.32 0.74
C MET A 180 7.31 -21.27 1.50
N GLU A 181 6.80 -22.02 2.48
CA GLU A 181 7.59 -23.06 3.16
C GLU A 181 7.90 -24.21 2.19
N GLY A 182 9.17 -24.63 2.14
CA GLY A 182 9.62 -25.66 1.21
C GLY A 182 9.65 -25.15 -0.23
N ILE A 183 9.02 -25.88 -1.15
CA ILE A 183 9.11 -25.69 -2.60
C ILE A 183 8.41 -24.45 -3.17
N GLY A 184 7.86 -23.59 -2.32
CA GLY A 184 7.04 -22.45 -2.73
C GLY A 184 7.82 -21.24 -3.25
N GLN A 185 9.12 -21.19 -3.01
CA GLN A 185 9.99 -20.10 -3.47
C GLN A 185 10.45 -20.36 -4.91
N GLU A 186 10.45 -19.34 -5.75
CA GLU A 186 10.81 -19.44 -7.18
C GLU A 186 12.21 -20.05 -7.39
N HIS A 187 13.14 -19.75 -6.50
CA HIS A 187 14.51 -20.27 -6.52
C HIS A 187 14.76 -21.35 -5.47
N TRP A 188 13.73 -22.06 -5.00
CA TRP A 188 13.89 -23.10 -3.97
C TRP A 188 14.90 -24.19 -4.36
N ALA A 189 14.83 -24.67 -5.60
CA ALA A 189 15.74 -25.68 -6.13
C ALA A 189 17.03 -25.09 -6.72
N HIS A 190 17.28 -23.78 -6.52
CA HIS A 190 18.47 -23.16 -7.10
C HIS A 190 19.73 -23.70 -6.43
N ALA A 191 20.52 -24.38 -7.25
CA ALA A 191 21.81 -24.92 -6.89
C ALA A 191 22.92 -24.09 -7.57
N CYS A 192 23.56 -23.11 -6.91
CA CYS A 192 24.80 -22.48 -7.39
C CYS A 192 25.95 -22.59 -6.39
N ASP A 193 27.17 -22.53 -6.94
CA ASP A 193 28.47 -22.49 -6.26
C ASP A 193 28.68 -21.27 -5.36
N LEU A 194 27.80 -20.26 -5.43
CA LEU A 194 27.79 -19.11 -4.53
C LEU A 194 26.93 -19.32 -3.27
N CYS A 195 25.87 -20.13 -3.35
CA CYS A 195 24.86 -20.26 -2.30
C CYS A 195 25.09 -21.44 -1.33
N PHE A 196 25.86 -22.45 -1.72
CA PHE A 196 26.28 -23.53 -0.83
C PHE A 196 27.68 -24.01 -1.20
N VAL A 197 28.46 -24.34 -0.17
CA VAL A 197 29.76 -24.99 -0.30
C VAL A 197 29.55 -26.47 -0.02
N ILE A 198 29.82 -27.31 -1.00
CA ILE A 198 29.87 -28.78 -0.81
C ILE A 198 31.27 -29.09 -0.29
N PHE A 199 31.36 -29.69 0.89
CA PHE A 199 32.60 -30.27 1.38
C PHE A 199 32.57 -31.76 1.05
N ASP A 200 33.57 -32.24 0.30
CA ASP A 200 33.81 -33.67 0.18
C ASP A 200 34.29 -34.17 1.55
N SER A 201 33.58 -35.12 2.15
CA SER A 201 34.09 -35.87 3.29
C SER A 201 35.11 -36.88 2.77
N GLU A 202 36.38 -36.72 3.14
CA GLU A 202 37.37 -37.79 2.96
C GLU A 202 36.94 -39.00 3.80
N ASP A 203 36.73 -40.15 3.14
CA ASP A 203 36.49 -41.47 3.75
C ASP A 203 37.73 -41.98 4.50
#